data_AF-A0AAV6N4P7-F1
#
_entry.id   AF-A0AAV6N4P7-F1
#
_cell.length_a   1.000
_cell.length_b   1.000
_cell.length_c   1.000
_cell.angle_alpha   90.00
_cell.angle_beta   90.00
_cell.angle_gamma   90.00
#
_symmetry.space_group_name_H-M   'P 1'
#
loop_
_entity.id
_entity.type
_entity.pdbx_description
1 polymer ?
#
loop_
_entity_poly.entity_id
_entity_poly.type
_entity_poly.pdbx_seq_one_letter_code
_entity_poly.pdbx_strand_id
1 'polypeptide(L)'
;MASSGSGLTFKLHPLVIVNISDHYTRVKSQMNTPSSCCSAPSPCALSNDADVADSVDPTTSPPAPRVYGCVVGVQRGRTVEIFNSFELLYDPKTQSLDRTFLEKKQELC
;
A
#
# COMPACT_ATOMS: atom_id res chain seq x y z
N MET A 1 -29.16 -14.31 -6.51
CA MET A 1 -28.30 -13.65 -7.52
C MET A 1 -27.29 -14.67 -7.99
N ALA A 2 -27.41 -15.18 -9.22
CA ALA A 2 -26.47 -16.16 -9.74
C ALA A 2 -25.12 -15.45 -9.98
N SER A 3 -24.08 -15.87 -9.26
CA SER A 3 -22.71 -15.47 -9.58
C SER A 3 -22.38 -16.04 -10.96
N SER A 4 -22.42 -15.20 -11.98
CA SER A 4 -21.90 -15.50 -13.31
C SER A 4 -20.39 -15.69 -13.21
N GLY A 5 -19.95 -16.84 -12.72
CA GLY A 5 -18.56 -17.25 -12.75
C GLY A 5 -18.17 -17.48 -14.20
N SER A 6 -17.68 -16.43 -14.88
CA SER A 6 -16.93 -16.62 -16.12
C SER A 6 -15.73 -17.50 -15.73
N GLY A 7 -15.71 -18.74 -16.19
CA GLY A 7 -14.71 -19.75 -15.78
C GLY A 7 -13.31 -19.40 -16.27
N LEU A 8 -12.71 -18.38 -15.67
CA LEU A 8 -11.36 -17.90 -15.91
C LEU A 8 -10.41 -18.55 -14.90
N THR A 9 -9.27 -19.02 -15.38
CA THR A 9 -8.18 -19.55 -14.55
C THR A 9 -7.11 -18.49 -14.43
N PHE A 10 -6.79 -18.08 -13.20
CA PHE A 10 -5.69 -17.14 -12.96
C PHE A 10 -4.44 -17.89 -12.53
N LYS A 11 -3.33 -17.63 -13.22
CA LYS A 11 -1.99 -18.04 -12.78
C LYS A 11 -1.26 -16.79 -12.30
N LEU A 12 -0.91 -16.77 -11.02
CA LEU A 12 -0.19 -15.67 -10.40
C LEU A 12 1.27 -16.07 -10.21
N HIS A 13 2.19 -15.32 -10.80
CA HIS A 13 3.62 -15.55 -10.62
C HIS A 13 4.05 -15.10 -9.22
N PRO A 14 4.87 -15.86 -8.47
CA PRO A 14 5.32 -15.49 -7.12
C PRO A 14 5.97 -14.10 -7.03
N LEU A 15 6.66 -13.68 -8.10
CA LEU A 15 7.26 -12.34 -8.21
C LEU A 15 6.24 -11.21 -7.94
N VAL A 16 5.00 -11.36 -8.43
CA VAL A 16 3.95 -10.33 -8.28
C VAL A 16 3.57 -10.17 -6.81
N ILE A 17 3.47 -11.29 -6.07
CA ILE A 17 3.15 -11.29 -4.64
C ILE A 17 4.27 -10.59 -3.87
N VAL A 18 5.53 -10.91 -4.19
CA VAL A 18 6.69 -10.29 -3.56
C VAL A 18 6.71 -8.79 -3.82
N ASN A 19 6.54 -8.35 -5.07
CA ASN A 19 6.53 -6.94 -5.44
C ASN A 19 5.45 -6.14 -4.68
N ILE A 20 4.23 -6.67 -4.60
CA ILE A 20 3.12 -6.01 -3.89
C ILE A 20 3.38 -5.96 -2.38
N SER A 21 3.86 -7.06 -1.80
CA SER A 21 4.15 -7.15 -0.35
C SER A 21 5.26 -6.21 0.06
N ASP A 22 6.31 -6.12 -0.75
CA ASP A 22 7.44 -5.22 -0.59
C ASP A 22 7.01 -3.76 -0.72
N HIS A 23 6.22 -3.39 -1.74
CA HIS A 23 5.66 -2.04 -1.87
C HIS A 23 4.80 -1.64 -0.65
N TYR A 24 3.91 -2.53 -0.20
CA TYR A 24 3.12 -2.29 1.01
C TYR A 24 4.00 -2.06 2.25
N THR A 25 5.01 -2.90 2.43
CA THR A 25 5.92 -2.82 3.59
C THR A 25 6.75 -1.54 3.56
N ARG A 26 7.25 -1.14 2.38
CA ARG A 26 7.95 0.14 2.20
C ARG A 26 7.07 1.32 2.59
N VAL A 27 5.87 1.43 2.01
CA VAL A 27 4.94 2.54 2.29
C VAL A 27 4.57 2.59 3.77
N LYS A 28 4.29 1.43 4.38
CA LYS A 28 4.00 1.33 5.82
C LYS A 28 5.18 1.77 6.68
N SER A 29 6.40 1.40 6.33
CA SER A 29 7.60 1.78 7.10
C SER A 29 7.89 3.29 7.04
N GLN A 30 7.69 3.92 5.87
CA GLN A 30 7.90 5.36 5.69
C GLN A 30 6.91 6.19 6.50
N MET A 31 5.65 5.74 6.59
CA MET A 31 4.61 6.39 7.39
C MET A 31 4.89 6.30 8.90
N ASN A 32 5.64 5.30 9.34
CA ASN A 32 6.00 5.08 10.75
C ASN A 32 7.29 5.78 11.19
N THR A 33 7.79 6.79 10.45
CA THR A 33 8.97 7.56 10.88
C THR A 33 8.60 8.63 11.92
N PRO A 34 9.03 8.51 13.19
CA PRO A 34 8.84 9.56 14.18
C PRO A 34 9.80 10.71 13.87
N SER A 35 9.30 11.75 13.20
CA SER A 35 10.01 13.02 12.99
C SER A 35 9.32 14.08 13.86
N SER A 36 9.71 14.28 15.12
CA SER A 36 10.95 14.97 15.48
C SER A 36 11.31 14.72 16.95
N CYS A 37 12.56 14.34 17.21
CA CYS A 37 13.18 14.54 18.52
C CYS A 37 14.48 15.35 18.36
N CYS A 38 14.52 16.46 19.10
CA CYS A 38 15.66 17.17 19.67
C CYS A 38 17.05 16.98 19.03
N SER A 39 17.54 18.05 18.39
CA SER A 39 18.96 18.31 18.21
C SER A 39 19.59 18.74 19.54
N ALA A 40 20.33 17.86 20.23
CA ALA A 40 21.60 18.10 20.95
C ALA A 40 21.87 17.03 22.04
N PRO A 41 23.15 16.74 22.38
CA PRO A 41 23.53 15.61 23.21
C PRO A 41 23.64 15.99 24.70
N SER A 42 23.00 15.25 25.62
CA SER A 42 23.45 14.99 27.01
C SER A 42 22.47 14.09 27.80
N PRO A 43 22.93 13.38 28.86
CA PRO A 43 22.22 12.26 29.51
C PRO A 43 21.50 12.64 30.82
N CYS A 44 20.56 11.78 31.28
CA CYS A 44 19.75 11.76 32.55
C CYS A 44 18.27 12.21 32.37
N ALA A 45 17.23 11.76 33.10
CA ALA A 45 17.02 10.93 34.29
C ALA A 45 15.55 10.39 34.31
N LEU A 46 15.25 9.42 35.19
CA LEU A 46 13.91 8.84 35.45
C LEU A 46 12.89 9.84 36.05
N SER A 47 11.58 9.63 35.80
CA SER A 47 10.50 9.79 36.81
C SER A 47 9.16 9.14 36.37
N ASN A 48 8.42 8.61 37.36
CA ASN A 48 7.17 7.84 37.28
C ASN A 48 5.88 8.70 37.40
N ASP A 49 4.72 8.00 37.35
CA ASP A 49 3.33 8.34 37.73
C ASP A 49 2.45 9.03 36.65
N ALA A 50 1.35 8.41 36.16
CA ALA A 50 -0.02 8.30 36.71
C ALA A 50 -0.64 9.71 36.94
N ASP A 51 -1.80 10.16 36.43
CA ASP A 51 -3.13 9.55 36.26
C ASP A 51 -4.09 10.41 35.37
N VAL A 52 -5.14 9.75 34.84
CA VAL A 52 -6.57 10.16 34.64
C VAL A 52 -7.05 11.30 33.68
N ALA A 53 -7.93 10.83 32.76
CA ALA A 53 -9.14 11.40 32.15
C ALA A 53 -9.11 12.63 31.22
N ASP A 54 -9.45 12.40 29.95
CA ASP A 54 -10.62 13.06 29.33
C ASP A 54 -11.15 12.25 28.11
N SER A 55 -12.46 12.26 27.96
CA SER A 55 -13.27 11.41 27.07
C SER A 55 -13.27 11.85 25.60
N VAL A 56 -12.68 11.06 24.69
CA VAL A 56 -12.95 11.13 23.23
C VAL A 56 -12.78 9.74 22.56
N ASP A 57 -13.90 9.16 22.12
CA ASP A 57 -14.15 8.05 21.17
C ASP A 57 -13.15 6.87 21.00
N PRO A 58 -13.56 5.59 21.23
CA PRO A 58 -12.71 4.42 21.03
C PRO A 58 -12.70 3.84 19.59
N THR A 59 -13.14 4.57 18.56
CA THR A 59 -13.35 3.99 17.21
C THR A 59 -12.66 4.71 16.06
N THR A 60 -11.35 5.01 16.11
CA THR A 60 -10.58 5.17 14.86
C THR A 60 -9.11 4.80 15.06
N SER A 61 -8.79 3.51 14.93
CA SER A 61 -7.41 3.10 14.62
C SER A 61 -6.96 3.82 13.34
N PRO A 62 -5.72 4.34 13.24
CA PRO A 62 -5.27 4.98 12.01
C PRO A 62 -5.49 4.02 10.83
N PRO A 63 -6.12 4.47 9.73
CA PRO A 63 -6.40 3.59 8.61
C PRO A 63 -5.07 3.02 8.10
N ALA A 64 -4.99 1.69 8.04
CA ALA A 64 -3.80 1.02 7.53
C ALA A 64 -3.44 1.60 6.14
N PRO A 65 -2.13 1.81 5.85
CA PRO A 65 -1.71 2.44 4.60
C PRO A 65 -2.27 1.66 3.41
N ARG A 66 -2.79 2.39 2.42
CA ARG A 66 -3.26 1.82 1.15
C ARG A 66 -2.20 2.05 0.08
N VAL A 67 -1.96 1.02 -0.73
CA VAL A 67 -1.07 1.08 -1.87
C VAL A 67 -1.85 0.86 -3.15
N TYR A 68 -1.44 1.55 -4.22
CA TYR A 68 -2.07 1.48 -5.53
C TYR A 68 -1.06 0.95 -6.54
N GLY A 69 -1.56 0.25 -7.56
CA GLY A 69 -0.72 -0.35 -8.59
C GLY A 69 -1.54 -1.06 -9.64
N CYS A 70 -0.86 -1.54 -10.68
CA CYS A 70 -1.44 -2.32 -11.76
C CYS A 70 -0.70 -3.64 -11.91
N VAL A 71 -1.43 -4.67 -12.34
CA VAL A 71 -0.88 -5.97 -12.72
C VAL A 71 -0.81 -6.08 -14.23
N VAL A 72 0.25 -6.72 -14.71
CA VAL A 72 0.50 -6.97 -16.13
C VAL A 72 0.54 -8.47 -16.35
N GLY A 73 -0.15 -8.90 -17.39
CA GLY A 73 -0.34 -10.31 -17.71
C GLY A 73 -0.74 -10.52 -19.15
N VAL A 74 -0.74 -11.78 -19.56
CA VAL A 74 -1.23 -12.21 -20.88
C VAL A 74 -2.41 -13.14 -20.67
N GLN A 75 -3.47 -12.93 -21.45
CA GLN A 75 -4.61 -13.82 -21.49
C GLN A 75 -4.48 -14.79 -22.68
N ARG A 76 -4.56 -16.09 -22.41
CA ARG A 76 -4.64 -17.16 -23.41
C ARG A 76 -5.93 -17.95 -23.20
N GLY A 77 -6.93 -17.70 -24.06
CA GLY A 77 -8.26 -18.28 -23.91
C GLY A 77 -8.90 -17.85 -22.59
N ARG A 78 -9.19 -18.81 -21.71
CA ARG A 78 -9.75 -18.56 -20.38
C ARG A 78 -8.70 -18.45 -19.28
N THR A 79 -7.41 -18.57 -19.62
CA THR A 79 -6.33 -18.49 -18.64
C THR A 79 -5.69 -17.11 -18.69
N VAL A 80 -5.62 -16.43 -17.55
CA VAL A 80 -4.92 -15.15 -17.39
C VAL A 80 -3.65 -15.42 -16.58
N GLU A 81 -2.50 -15.18 -17.19
CA GLU A 81 -1.19 -15.34 -16.56
C GLU A 81 -0.67 -13.97 -16.15
N ILE A 82 -0.62 -13.71 -14.84
CA ILE A 82 -0.15 -12.46 -14.25
C ILE A 82 1.31 -12.65 -13.86
N PHE A 83 2.22 -11.95 -14.53
CA PHE A 83 3.66 -12.15 -14.38
C PHE A 83 4.41 -10.91 -13.88
N ASN A 84 3.81 -9.71 -13.95
CA ASN A 84 4.42 -8.49 -13.45
C ASN A 84 3.39 -7.57 -12.79
N SER A 85 3.87 -6.62 -12.00
CA SER A 85 3.08 -5.58 -11.36
C SER A 85 3.94 -4.35 -11.15
N PHE A 86 3.33 -3.17 -11.20
CA PHE A 86 4.00 -1.91 -10.88
C PHE A 86 3.16 -1.05 -9.94
N GLU A 87 3.84 -0.23 -9.16
CA GLU A 87 3.24 0.74 -8.24
C GLU A 87 2.73 1.97 -9.00
N LEU A 88 1.64 2.55 -8.50
CA LEU A 88 1.04 3.77 -9.02
C LEU A 88 0.91 4.80 -7.91
N LEU A 89 1.28 6.04 -8.22
CA LEU A 89 1.07 7.16 -7.32
C LEU A 89 -0.42 7.55 -7.35
N TYR A 90 -1.00 7.66 -6.16
CA TYR A 90 -2.36 8.16 -5.95
C TYR A 90 -2.30 9.57 -5.40
N ASP A 91 -2.97 10.51 -6.07
CA ASP A 91 -3.14 11.87 -5.57
C ASP A 91 -4.45 11.97 -4.78
N PRO A 92 -4.39 12.14 -3.44
CA PRO A 92 -5.59 12.23 -2.62
C PRO A 92 -6.40 13.51 -2.87
N LYS A 93 -5.79 14.57 -3.44
CA LYS A 93 -6.48 15.84 -3.69
C LYS A 93 -7.43 15.74 -4.88
N THR A 94 -6.95 15.12 -5.95
CA THR A 94 -7.71 14.92 -7.20
C THR A 94 -8.41 13.58 -7.24
N GLN A 95 -8.18 12.71 -6.24
CA GLN A 95 -8.62 11.32 -6.18
C GLN A 95 -8.26 10.54 -7.46
N SER A 96 -7.09 10.84 -8.03
CA SER A 96 -6.67 10.30 -9.33
C SER A 96 -5.38 9.50 -9.23
N LEU A 97 -5.21 8.59 -10.19
CA LEU A 97 -3.94 7.89 -10.44
C LEU A 97 -3.23 8.57 -11.60
N ASP A 98 -1.90 8.59 -11.58
CA ASP A 98 -1.09 9.20 -12.64
C ASP A 98 -1.31 8.47 -13.97
N ARG A 99 -2.20 9.04 -14.79
CA ARG A 99 -2.60 8.52 -16.09
C ARG A 99 -1.47 8.59 -17.10
N THR A 100 -0.68 9.66 -17.09
CA THR A 100 0.46 9.84 -17.99
C THR A 100 1.50 8.75 -17.77
N PHE A 101 1.75 8.41 -16.50
CA PHE A 101 2.63 7.30 -16.15
C PHE A 101 2.06 5.95 -16.60
N LEU A 102 0.75 5.73 -16.42
CA LEU A 102 0.07 4.49 -16.85
C LEU A 102 0.22 4.27 -18.36
N GLU A 103 -0.04 5.31 -19.16
CA GLU A 103 0.05 5.26 -20.63
C GLU A 103 1.49 4.98 -21.08
N LYS A 104 2.48 5.67 -20.49
CA LYS A 104 3.90 5.41 -20.77
C LYS A 104 4.33 3.98 -20.39
N LYS A 105 3.79 3.44 -19.30
CA LYS A 105 4.10 2.06 -18.87
C LYS A 105 3.44 1.03 -19.79
N GLN A 106 2.26 1.32 -20.33
CA GLN A 106 1.56 0.45 -21.28
C GLN A 106 2.35 0.30 -22.59
N GLU A 107 3.00 1.36 -23.09
CA GLU A 107 3.87 1.30 -24.28
C GLU A 107 5.12 0.43 -24.09
N LEU A 108 5.53 0.18 -22.85
CA LEU A 108 6.73 -0.57 -22.48
C LEU A 108 6.47 -2.05 -22.16
N CYS A 109 5.20 -2.47 -22.15
CA CYS A 109 4.77 -3.84 -21.88
C CYS A 109 4.46 -4.59 -23.18
#